data_AF-A0A0D0B895-F1
#
_entry.id   AF-A0A0D0B895-F1
#
_cell.length_a   1.000
_cell.length_b   1.000
_cell.length_c   1.000
_cell.angle_alpha   90.00
_cell.angle_beta   90.00
_cell.angle_gamma   90.00
#
_symmetry.space_group_name_H-M   'P 1'
#
loop_
_entity.id
_entity.type
_entity.pdbx_description
1 polymer ?
#
loop_
_entity_poly.entity_id
_entity_poly.type
_entity_poly.pdbx_seq_one_letter_code
_entity_poly.pdbx_strand_id
1 'polypeptide(L)'
;MAPRPGVSESNFYSSSAPHVRTDSISKTSYYPLQEAEEHPEDLPDLEYGHSYPPSAFAPSRYSPSHNRAREGYTIILGCFLAAGLVAAINHVIFSRLNGSLTGDQTRQFWISVVRNIFPTVVSFLLFSSVKCCISQVALYQIRSESHSMATASLMASPPSLLNAFWVLSGSTLRFSILGFVLLVVATQGIALTSIFVPGSLTIISSPPRVKSVDVPTVDLNLVDPSISTGGLFPVGNDESNLLLVFSGASQRWQQLITRSASTDIAPTWKPPVECGLYCNYTFTYVAPALNCTTLSQQDIWPDGVANSNSSLLYFPFLSHNGDPPEYFFYNTSYSVVQGSKLGGISFNSSILEVHYVEGFNTSLVTEGFVNETFPDTSELSARGARCEFQNATYEAVTWFSNNTQSSRTRVVEWSGSLPIGPAGNGPLAGTNVTNSTLAGLSIAYTYAEFLNGNASFDLDTLETGRTQMFNTPLFNLTTTNLSISESFFSLSRNLNGDLVAGLQELLGNVTLAFVNENIATTRVDAVVVPGSVEYSYDAGRLGIVYGTVFGIALIAMTFGVRALRENRITATFTLEQILEMTASSSGLHKLAGLPTFSRTPVKGELISNNAGSTTHILDVDRERKEV
;
A
#
# COMPACT_ATOMS: atom_id res chain seq x y z
N MET A 1 -13.78 -48.24 -15.72
CA MET A 1 -12.94 -47.12 -16.22
C MET A 1 -11.83 -46.92 -15.21
N ALA A 2 -10.60 -47.31 -15.58
CA ALA A 2 -9.45 -47.32 -14.68
C ALA A 2 -8.73 -45.96 -14.70
N PRO A 3 -8.28 -45.42 -13.55
CA PRO A 3 -7.42 -44.24 -13.53
C PRO A 3 -5.92 -44.64 -13.55
N ARG A 4 -5.11 -43.84 -14.25
CA ARG A 4 -3.64 -43.91 -14.22
C ARG A 4 -3.08 -43.14 -13.03
N PRO A 5 -1.90 -43.52 -12.52
CA PRO A 5 -1.28 -42.94 -11.33
C PRO A 5 -0.41 -41.71 -11.66
N GLY A 6 -0.14 -40.94 -10.61
CA GLY A 6 0.39 -39.57 -10.68
C GLY A 6 1.88 -39.40 -10.98
N VAL A 7 2.27 -38.13 -10.97
CA VAL A 7 3.64 -37.64 -10.90
C VAL A 7 3.69 -36.58 -9.81
N SER A 8 4.49 -36.86 -8.79
CA SER A 8 4.94 -35.97 -7.75
C SER A 8 6.06 -35.07 -8.27
N GLU A 9 5.97 -33.76 -8.05
CA GLU A 9 7.15 -32.88 -8.00
C GLU A 9 6.99 -31.87 -6.87
N SER A 10 7.69 -32.17 -5.78
CA SER A 10 8.15 -31.19 -4.80
C SER A 10 9.40 -30.50 -5.38
N ASN A 11 9.39 -29.19 -5.52
CA ASN A 11 10.61 -28.39 -5.48
C ASN A 11 10.33 -26.98 -4.95
N PHE A 12 11.06 -26.67 -3.88
CA PHE A 12 11.25 -25.37 -3.27
C PHE A 12 11.53 -24.28 -4.31
N TYR A 13 10.84 -23.15 -4.21
CA TYR A 13 11.37 -21.86 -4.68
C TYR A 13 11.31 -20.83 -3.56
N SER A 14 12.51 -20.48 -3.10
CA SER A 14 12.82 -19.23 -2.40
C SER A 14 12.42 -18.06 -3.30
N SER A 15 11.50 -17.21 -2.83
CA SER A 15 11.17 -15.94 -3.47
C SER A 15 12.25 -14.92 -3.14
N SER A 16 13.28 -14.88 -3.98
CA SER A 16 14.17 -13.73 -4.08
C SER A 16 13.43 -12.58 -4.76
N ALA A 17 13.59 -11.38 -4.20
CA ALA A 17 13.04 -10.13 -4.70
C ALA A 17 13.41 -9.90 -6.18
N PRO A 18 12.52 -9.31 -6.99
CA PRO A 18 12.87 -8.92 -8.35
C PRO A 18 13.82 -7.73 -8.30
N HIS A 19 15.09 -7.99 -8.59
CA HIS A 19 16.04 -6.97 -9.00
C HIS A 19 15.55 -6.43 -10.35
N VAL A 20 14.92 -5.24 -10.33
CA VAL A 20 14.58 -4.49 -11.54
C VAL A 20 15.89 -4.05 -12.19
N ARG A 21 16.31 -4.78 -13.21
CA ARG A 21 17.38 -4.42 -14.13
C ARG A 21 16.82 -3.39 -15.10
N THR A 22 17.15 -2.12 -14.89
CA THR A 22 16.90 -1.06 -15.88
C THR A 22 17.94 -1.19 -17.00
N ASP A 23 17.63 -1.98 -18.03
CA ASP A 23 18.36 -1.93 -19.29
C ASP A 23 17.93 -0.66 -20.05
N SER A 24 18.77 0.36 -19.98
CA SER A 24 18.65 1.59 -20.78
C SER A 24 19.05 1.28 -22.23
N ILE A 25 18.09 0.89 -23.07
CA ILE A 25 18.28 0.88 -24.52
C ILE A 25 18.12 2.32 -25.02
N SER A 26 19.26 2.98 -25.22
CA SER A 26 19.39 4.21 -25.98
C SER A 26 19.06 3.93 -27.46
N LYS A 27 17.82 4.23 -27.89
CA LYS A 27 17.49 4.36 -29.32
C LYS A 27 17.78 5.80 -29.76
N THR A 28 18.88 5.96 -30.46
CA THR A 28 19.21 7.18 -31.21
C THR A 28 18.27 7.27 -32.42
N SER A 29 17.32 8.20 -32.38
CA SER A 29 16.45 8.51 -33.51
C SER A 29 17.07 9.64 -34.32
N TYR A 30 17.51 9.33 -35.54
CA TYR A 30 17.90 10.32 -36.55
C TYR A 30 16.63 10.89 -37.18
N TYR A 31 16.49 12.22 -37.17
CA TYR A 31 15.55 12.93 -38.04
C TYR A 31 16.28 13.29 -39.35
N PRO A 32 15.66 13.08 -40.53
CA PRO A 32 16.22 13.57 -41.79
C PRO A 32 16.00 15.08 -41.89
N LEU A 33 17.09 15.80 -42.20
CA LEU A 33 17.03 17.18 -42.68
C LEU A 33 16.33 17.17 -44.05
N GLN A 34 15.22 17.89 -44.12
CA GLN A 34 14.50 18.16 -45.36
C GLN A 34 15.15 19.38 -46.01
N GLU A 35 15.79 19.17 -47.16
CA GLU A 35 16.30 20.22 -48.03
C GLU A 35 15.15 21.14 -48.47
N ALA A 36 15.28 22.42 -48.16
CA ALA A 36 14.49 23.47 -48.79
C ALA A 36 15.29 23.97 -50.00
N GLU A 37 14.78 23.60 -51.16
CA GLU A 37 15.17 24.06 -52.49
C GLU A 37 14.76 25.54 -52.61
N GLU A 38 15.73 26.47 -52.64
CA GLU A 38 15.47 27.87 -53.00
C GLU A 38 16.24 28.25 -54.28
N HIS A 39 15.43 28.74 -55.22
CA HIS A 39 15.73 29.13 -56.59
C HIS A 39 16.62 30.39 -56.65
N PRO A 40 17.55 30.50 -57.63
CA PRO A 40 18.25 31.76 -57.88
C PRO A 40 17.39 32.66 -58.77
N GLU A 41 16.99 33.83 -58.26
CA GLU A 41 16.52 34.95 -59.08
C GLU A 41 17.62 36.01 -59.20
N ASP A 42 17.99 36.26 -60.45
CA ASP A 42 18.83 37.38 -60.90
C ASP A 42 18.14 38.72 -60.61
N LEU A 43 18.88 39.68 -60.03
CA LEU A 43 18.53 41.11 -60.09
C LEU A 43 19.80 41.99 -60.14
N PRO A 44 19.69 43.16 -60.78
CA PRO A 44 20.76 43.77 -61.56
C PRO A 44 21.64 44.74 -60.77
N ASP A 45 22.83 44.97 -61.32
CA ASP A 45 23.74 46.04 -60.96
C ASP A 45 23.02 47.41 -61.01
N LEU A 46 22.85 48.02 -59.84
CA LEU A 46 22.35 49.38 -59.67
C LEU A 46 23.46 50.26 -59.09
N GLU A 47 24.13 50.93 -60.01
CA GLU A 47 25.04 52.05 -59.80
C GLU A 47 24.29 53.18 -59.06
N TYR A 48 24.68 53.48 -57.82
CA TYR A 48 24.16 54.62 -57.06
C TYR A 48 25.32 55.50 -56.58
N GLY A 49 25.68 56.48 -57.41
CA GLY A 49 26.40 57.67 -56.99
C GLY A 49 25.42 58.69 -56.43
N HIS A 50 25.35 58.83 -55.11
CA HIS A 50 24.77 60.01 -54.48
C HIS A 50 25.68 60.60 -53.41
N SER A 51 25.99 61.88 -53.62
CA SER A 51 26.68 62.77 -52.70
C SER A 51 25.88 62.93 -51.42
N TYR A 52 26.54 62.74 -50.28
CA TYR A 52 26.00 63.04 -48.96
C TYR A 52 25.64 64.54 -48.87
N PRO A 53 24.39 64.91 -48.52
CA PRO A 53 24.11 66.26 -48.07
C PRO A 53 24.67 66.44 -46.65
N PRO A 54 25.17 67.65 -46.30
CA PRO A 54 25.56 67.94 -44.93
C PRO A 54 24.30 67.96 -44.05
N SER A 55 24.12 66.91 -43.26
CA SER A 55 23.09 66.84 -42.23
C SER A 55 23.45 67.82 -41.11
N ALA A 56 22.78 68.96 -41.13
CA ALA A 56 22.69 69.84 -39.97
C ALA A 56 21.98 69.08 -38.84
N PHE A 57 22.76 68.51 -37.91
CA PHE A 57 22.27 67.97 -36.66
C PHE A 57 21.71 69.12 -35.81
N ALA A 58 20.44 69.45 -36.03
CA ALA A 58 19.67 70.18 -35.03
C ALA A 58 19.49 69.22 -33.83
N PRO A 59 19.90 69.59 -32.62
CA PRO A 59 19.69 68.75 -31.44
C PRO A 59 18.18 68.64 -31.21
N SER A 60 17.59 67.49 -31.58
CA SER A 60 16.22 67.18 -31.20
C SER A 60 16.18 67.21 -29.68
N ARG A 61 15.47 68.18 -29.10
CA ARG A 61 15.14 68.19 -27.68
C ARG A 61 14.27 66.97 -27.43
N TYR A 62 14.91 65.85 -27.12
CA TYR A 62 14.27 64.64 -26.64
C TYR A 62 13.63 65.01 -25.30
N SER A 63 12.33 65.30 -25.33
CA SER A 63 11.55 65.47 -24.10
C SER A 63 11.60 64.14 -23.36
N PRO A 64 12.20 64.08 -22.15
CA PRO A 64 12.34 62.83 -21.41
C PRO A 64 10.95 62.29 -21.13
N SER A 65 10.58 61.22 -21.84
CA SER A 65 9.20 60.74 -21.83
C SER A 65 8.92 60.06 -20.48
N HIS A 66 8.10 60.71 -19.66
CA HIS A 66 7.59 60.18 -18.39
C HIS A 66 6.88 58.81 -18.55
N ASN A 67 6.49 58.46 -19.78
CA ASN A 67 5.81 57.20 -20.11
C ASN A 67 6.71 55.96 -19.98
N ARG A 68 8.02 56.07 -20.22
CA ARG A 68 8.94 54.90 -20.17
C ARG A 68 9.12 54.34 -18.75
N ALA A 69 9.20 55.19 -17.72
CA ALA A 69 9.31 54.71 -16.35
C ALA A 69 8.04 53.96 -15.89
N ARG A 70 6.86 54.44 -16.30
CA ARG A 70 5.57 53.82 -15.97
C ARG A 70 5.48 52.40 -16.52
N GLU A 71 5.98 52.19 -17.73
CA GLU A 71 6.04 50.88 -18.38
C GLU A 71 6.87 49.87 -17.55
N GLY A 72 8.03 50.29 -17.04
CA GLY A 72 8.87 49.46 -16.17
C GLY A 72 8.16 49.03 -14.89
N TYR A 73 7.48 49.97 -14.22
CA TYR A 73 6.69 49.65 -13.02
C TYR A 73 5.56 48.67 -13.33
N THR A 74 4.87 48.86 -14.46
CA THR A 74 3.77 47.96 -14.86
C THR A 74 4.25 46.55 -15.17
N ILE A 75 5.41 46.38 -15.81
CA ILE A 75 5.96 45.06 -16.10
C ILE A 75 6.40 44.38 -14.80
N ILE A 76 7.19 45.06 -13.97
CA ILE A 76 7.73 44.48 -12.73
C ILE A 76 6.60 44.06 -11.78
N LEU A 77 5.71 45.00 -11.45
CA LEU A 77 4.62 44.76 -10.51
C LEU A 77 3.53 43.87 -11.12
N GLY A 78 3.20 44.06 -12.39
CA GLY A 78 2.19 43.27 -13.10
C GLY A 78 2.57 41.80 -13.18
N CYS A 79 3.79 41.47 -13.60
CA CYS A 79 4.26 40.08 -13.64
C CYS A 79 4.33 39.46 -12.23
N PHE A 80 4.76 40.21 -11.21
CA PHE A 80 4.81 39.72 -9.83
C PHE A 80 3.41 39.39 -9.28
N LEU A 81 2.44 40.30 -9.45
CA LEU A 81 1.06 40.09 -9.02
C LEU A 81 0.38 38.96 -9.81
N ALA A 82 0.62 38.90 -11.13
CA ALA A 82 0.12 37.81 -11.96
C ALA A 82 0.68 36.46 -11.51
N ALA A 83 1.96 36.37 -11.17
CA ALA A 83 2.56 35.16 -10.61
C ALA A 83 1.87 34.76 -9.30
N GLY A 84 1.60 35.72 -8.40
CA GLY A 84 0.88 35.48 -7.15
C GLY A 84 -0.53 34.93 -7.38
N LEU A 85 -1.26 35.49 -8.35
CA LEU A 85 -2.58 35.00 -8.74
C LEU A 85 -2.53 33.57 -9.28
N VAL A 86 -1.59 33.27 -10.18
CA VAL A 86 -1.42 31.92 -10.75
C VAL A 86 -1.04 30.90 -9.65
N ALA A 87 -0.19 31.28 -8.70
CA ALA A 87 0.15 30.44 -7.55
C ALA A 87 -1.06 30.18 -6.64
N ALA A 88 -1.92 31.17 -6.41
CA ALA A 88 -3.16 31.01 -5.66
C ALA A 88 -4.16 30.09 -6.39
N ILE A 89 -4.30 30.23 -7.71
CA ILE A 89 -5.11 29.33 -8.53
C ILE A 89 -4.59 27.89 -8.44
N ASN A 90 -3.27 27.69 -8.51
CA ASN A 90 -2.65 26.38 -8.36
C ASN A 90 -2.98 25.75 -6.98
N HIS A 91 -2.87 26.54 -5.90
CA HIS A 91 -3.25 26.10 -4.55
C HIS A 91 -4.71 25.67 -4.46
N VAL A 92 -5.64 26.46 -5.02
CA VAL A 92 -7.08 26.14 -5.03
C VAL A 92 -7.36 24.85 -5.80
N ILE A 93 -6.72 24.65 -6.96
CA ILE A 93 -6.89 23.45 -7.77
C ILE A 93 -6.36 22.22 -7.04
N PHE A 94 -5.16 22.27 -6.45
CA PHE A 94 -4.61 21.14 -5.71
C PHE A 94 -5.42 20.84 -4.44
N SER A 95 -5.92 21.85 -3.74
CA SER A 95 -6.82 21.68 -2.59
C SER A 95 -8.12 20.97 -2.99
N ARG A 96 -8.68 21.29 -4.17
CA ARG A 96 -9.87 20.61 -4.70
C ARG A 96 -9.60 19.17 -5.14
N LEU A 97 -8.36 18.84 -5.51
CA LEU A 97 -7.95 17.49 -5.88
C LEU A 97 -7.66 16.62 -4.66
N ASN A 98 -7.33 17.19 -3.51
CA ASN A 98 -6.99 16.45 -2.29
C ASN A 98 -8.10 15.48 -1.87
N GLY A 99 -7.76 14.20 -1.68
CA GLY A 99 -8.70 13.13 -1.34
C GLY A 99 -9.63 12.68 -2.47
N SER A 100 -9.48 13.26 -3.68
CA SER A 100 -10.23 12.80 -4.85
C SER A 100 -9.53 11.60 -5.50
N LEU A 101 -10.35 10.64 -5.93
CA LEU A 101 -9.86 9.47 -6.66
C LEU A 101 -9.20 9.90 -7.97
N THR A 102 -8.09 9.25 -8.33
CA THR A 102 -7.33 9.58 -9.53
C THR A 102 -8.11 9.40 -10.83
N GLY A 103 -9.18 8.60 -10.80
CA GLY A 103 -10.06 8.33 -11.94
C GLY A 103 -9.31 7.69 -13.10
N ASP A 104 -9.90 7.82 -14.29
CA ASP A 104 -9.37 7.21 -15.52
C ASP A 104 -8.01 7.81 -15.93
N GLN A 105 -7.26 7.08 -16.76
CA GLN A 105 -5.94 7.50 -17.27
C GLN A 105 -5.96 8.90 -17.89
N THR A 106 -7.04 9.28 -18.57
CA THR A 106 -7.20 10.61 -19.17
C THR A 106 -7.23 11.72 -18.11
N ARG A 107 -7.92 11.52 -16.99
CA ARG A 107 -7.96 12.49 -15.89
C ARG A 107 -6.59 12.63 -15.23
N GLN A 108 -5.90 11.51 -15.03
CA GLN A 108 -4.55 11.48 -14.50
C GLN A 108 -3.55 12.22 -15.40
N PHE A 109 -3.66 12.03 -16.72
CA PHE A 109 -2.85 12.75 -17.69
C PHE A 109 -3.04 14.27 -17.56
N TRP A 110 -4.29 14.76 -17.59
CA TRP A 110 -4.55 16.20 -17.48
C TRP A 110 -4.10 16.79 -16.15
N ILE A 111 -4.28 16.07 -15.05
CA ILE A 111 -3.80 16.53 -13.74
C ILE A 111 -2.27 16.59 -13.71
N SER A 112 -1.57 15.63 -14.32
CA SER A 112 -0.12 15.67 -14.47
C SER A 112 0.35 16.86 -15.30
N VAL A 113 -0.33 17.16 -16.41
CA VAL A 113 -0.04 18.32 -17.26
C VAL A 113 -0.24 19.62 -16.48
N VAL A 114 -1.40 19.78 -15.83
CA VAL A 114 -1.74 20.96 -15.03
C VAL A 114 -0.71 21.18 -13.90
N ARG A 115 -0.30 20.10 -13.23
CA ARG A 115 0.70 20.11 -12.16
C ARG A 115 2.05 20.68 -12.61
N ASN A 116 2.40 20.56 -13.89
CA ASN A 116 3.65 21.07 -14.46
C ASN A 116 3.50 22.47 -15.10
N ILE A 117 2.34 22.79 -15.67
CA ILE A 117 2.09 24.09 -16.32
C ILE A 117 2.10 25.23 -15.30
N PHE A 118 1.35 25.11 -14.19
CA PHE A 118 1.24 26.21 -13.22
C PHE A 118 2.58 26.67 -12.65
N PRO A 119 3.47 25.78 -12.17
CA PRO A 119 4.78 26.19 -11.67
C PRO A 119 5.66 26.81 -12.74
N THR A 120 5.58 26.33 -13.98
CA THR A 120 6.32 26.87 -15.12
C THR A 120 5.88 28.29 -15.45
N VAL A 121 4.57 28.55 -15.46
CA VAL A 121 4.01 29.90 -15.67
C VAL A 121 4.41 30.84 -14.53
N VAL A 122 4.32 30.40 -13.27
CA VAL A 122 4.78 31.21 -12.12
C VAL A 122 6.28 31.51 -12.23
N SER A 123 7.10 30.50 -12.56
CA SER A 123 8.54 30.65 -12.76
C SER A 123 8.84 31.69 -13.84
N PHE A 124 8.17 31.59 -14.99
CA PHE A 124 8.35 32.50 -16.11
C PHE A 124 7.98 33.94 -15.77
N LEU A 125 6.84 34.15 -15.09
CA LEU A 125 6.40 35.48 -14.68
C LEU A 125 7.35 36.12 -13.66
N LEU A 126 7.78 35.35 -12.64
CA LEU A 126 8.75 35.83 -11.66
C LEU A 126 10.11 36.08 -12.30
N PHE A 127 10.57 35.20 -13.19
CA PHE A 127 11.83 35.35 -13.91
C PHE A 127 11.84 36.63 -14.76
N SER A 128 10.76 36.91 -15.51
CA SER A 128 10.61 38.15 -16.28
C SER A 128 10.66 39.39 -15.37
N SER A 129 9.92 39.38 -14.25
CA SER A 129 9.92 40.49 -13.29
C SER A 129 11.31 40.73 -12.67
N VAL A 130 11.97 39.68 -12.20
CA VAL A 130 13.32 39.77 -11.59
C VAL A 130 14.36 40.17 -12.65
N LYS A 131 14.26 39.68 -13.88
CA LYS A 131 15.17 40.08 -14.96
C LYS A 131 15.06 41.59 -15.25
N CYS A 132 13.85 42.14 -15.32
CA CYS A 132 13.66 43.58 -15.43
C CYS A 132 14.28 44.32 -14.24
N CYS A 133 14.12 43.81 -13.00
CA CYS A 133 14.74 44.40 -11.81
C CYS A 133 16.28 44.38 -11.88
N ILE A 134 16.89 43.27 -12.30
CA ILE A 134 18.34 43.15 -12.52
C ILE A 134 18.80 44.22 -13.49
N SER A 135 18.09 44.40 -14.60
CA SER A 135 18.44 45.42 -15.58
C SER A 135 18.40 46.84 -15.02
N GLN A 136 17.41 47.17 -14.18
CA GLN A 136 17.36 48.48 -13.52
C GLN A 136 18.49 48.66 -12.51
N VAL A 137 18.81 47.62 -11.72
CA VAL A 137 19.89 47.69 -10.73
C VAL A 137 21.25 47.85 -11.41
N ALA A 138 21.53 47.06 -12.44
CA ALA A 138 22.77 47.19 -13.22
C ALA A 138 22.88 48.57 -13.87
N LEU A 139 21.80 49.10 -14.45
CA LEU A 139 21.75 50.47 -14.98
C LEU A 139 22.08 51.52 -13.91
N TYR A 140 21.49 51.37 -12.71
CA TYR A 140 21.72 52.28 -11.60
C TYR A 140 23.20 52.27 -11.17
N GLN A 141 23.80 51.08 -11.06
CA GLN A 141 25.21 50.95 -10.69
C GLN A 141 26.14 51.59 -11.72
N ILE A 142 25.93 51.30 -13.01
CA ILE A 142 26.69 51.90 -14.12
C ILE A 142 26.61 53.44 -14.10
N ARG A 143 25.49 54.01 -13.66
CA ARG A 143 25.33 55.47 -13.53
C ARG A 143 25.94 56.05 -12.26
N SER A 144 25.91 55.32 -11.15
CA SER A 144 26.38 55.82 -9.85
C SER A 144 27.89 55.81 -9.68
N GLU A 145 28.60 54.89 -10.34
CA GLU A 145 30.04 54.70 -10.17
C GLU A 145 30.74 54.51 -11.54
N SER A 146 31.99 54.98 -11.63
CA SER A 146 32.85 54.70 -12.79
C SER A 146 33.36 53.25 -12.71
N HIS A 147 32.79 52.36 -13.52
CA HIS A 147 33.22 50.97 -13.62
C HIS A 147 34.12 50.75 -14.85
N SER A 148 34.97 49.72 -14.79
CA SER A 148 35.71 49.28 -15.98
C SER A 148 34.73 48.72 -17.03
N MET A 149 35.07 48.84 -18.32
CA MET A 149 34.23 48.29 -19.39
C MET A 149 33.98 46.78 -19.24
N ALA A 150 34.95 46.04 -18.68
CA ALA A 150 34.79 44.62 -18.40
C ALA A 150 33.67 44.36 -17.37
N THR A 151 33.61 45.14 -16.29
CA THR A 151 32.54 45.02 -15.28
C THR A 151 31.18 45.42 -15.85
N ALA A 152 31.12 46.48 -16.65
CA ALA A 152 29.86 46.92 -17.28
C ALA A 152 29.34 45.89 -18.31
N SER A 153 30.23 45.32 -19.13
CA SER A 153 29.91 44.23 -20.05
C SER A 153 29.39 43.00 -19.32
N LEU A 154 30.01 42.67 -18.19
CA LEU A 154 29.59 41.54 -17.39
C LEU A 154 28.24 41.79 -16.67
N MET A 155 27.97 43.02 -16.22
CA MET A 155 26.65 43.41 -15.67
C MET A 155 25.53 43.42 -16.73
N ALA A 156 25.88 43.67 -17.99
CA ALA A 156 24.95 43.59 -19.12
C ALA A 156 24.78 42.16 -19.66
N SER A 157 25.71 41.25 -19.34
CA SER A 157 25.64 39.85 -19.75
C SER A 157 24.51 39.09 -19.03
N PRO A 158 24.02 37.97 -19.61
CA PRO A 158 23.01 37.14 -18.96
C PRO A 158 23.49 36.69 -17.57
N PRO A 159 22.61 36.72 -16.55
CA PRO A 159 23.01 36.33 -15.20
C PRO A 159 23.41 34.85 -15.17
N SER A 160 24.69 34.57 -14.95
CA SER A 160 25.21 33.22 -14.74
C SER A 160 25.92 33.14 -13.38
N LEU A 161 25.80 31.98 -12.70
CA LEU A 161 26.44 31.77 -11.40
C LEU A 161 27.96 31.85 -11.49
N LEU A 162 28.54 31.36 -12.59
CA LEU A 162 29.98 31.43 -12.84
C LEU A 162 30.44 32.88 -12.97
N ASN A 163 29.72 33.71 -13.73
CA ASN A 163 30.05 35.13 -13.88
C ASN A 163 29.91 35.84 -12.52
N ALA A 164 28.87 35.54 -11.75
CA ALA A 164 28.68 36.10 -10.41
C ALA A 164 29.82 35.72 -9.45
N PHE A 165 30.27 34.46 -9.49
CA PHE A 165 31.38 33.96 -8.66
C PHE A 165 32.71 34.63 -9.03
N TRP A 166 33.01 34.75 -10.31
CA TRP A 166 34.21 35.45 -10.80
C TRP A 166 34.24 36.93 -10.38
N VAL A 167 33.11 37.62 -10.41
CA VAL A 167 33.01 39.01 -9.90
C VAL A 167 33.27 39.08 -8.41
N LEU A 168 32.73 38.12 -7.66
CA LEU A 168 32.89 38.04 -6.21
C LEU A 168 34.34 37.75 -5.81
N SER A 169 35.06 36.91 -6.55
CA SER A 169 36.44 36.54 -6.19
C SER A 169 37.46 37.63 -6.50
N GLY A 170 37.21 38.47 -7.52
CA GLY A 170 38.11 39.55 -7.93
C GLY A 170 37.88 40.88 -7.24
N SER A 171 36.71 41.10 -6.63
CA SER A 171 36.35 42.37 -6.03
C SER A 171 36.45 42.34 -4.51
N THR A 172 37.04 43.39 -3.92
CA THR A 172 36.78 43.73 -2.50
C THR A 172 35.26 43.79 -2.30
N LEU A 173 34.73 43.10 -1.28
CA LEU A 173 33.30 42.88 -1.00
C LEU A 173 32.51 44.19 -0.88
N ARG A 174 32.19 44.82 -2.01
CA ARG A 174 31.33 46.01 -2.06
C ARG A 174 29.89 45.55 -1.96
N PHE A 175 29.12 46.19 -1.07
CA PHE A 175 27.70 45.91 -0.85
C PHE A 175 26.87 45.95 -2.15
N SER A 176 27.31 46.74 -3.13
CA SER A 176 26.73 46.83 -4.47
C SER A 176 26.76 45.49 -5.25
N ILE A 177 27.87 44.74 -5.15
CA ILE A 177 28.04 43.44 -5.81
C ILE A 177 27.20 42.36 -5.13
N LEU A 178 27.06 42.44 -3.81
CA LEU A 178 26.21 41.52 -3.04
C LEU A 178 24.76 41.57 -3.51
N GLY A 179 24.23 42.77 -3.83
CA GLY A 179 22.89 42.93 -4.39
C GLY A 179 22.72 42.26 -5.75
N PHE A 180 23.71 42.39 -6.64
CA PHE A 180 23.70 41.71 -7.94
C PHE A 180 23.76 40.18 -7.79
N VAL A 181 24.64 39.67 -6.92
CA VAL A 181 24.76 38.23 -6.67
C VAL A 181 23.48 37.67 -6.07
N LEU A 182 22.85 38.37 -5.11
CA LEU A 182 21.57 37.97 -4.54
C LEU A 182 20.48 37.86 -5.61
N LEU A 183 20.47 38.77 -6.59
CA LEU A 183 19.56 38.70 -7.73
C LEU A 183 19.86 37.53 -8.68
N VAL A 184 21.13 37.17 -8.89
CA VAL A 184 21.51 35.98 -9.67
C VAL A 184 21.10 34.71 -8.94
N VAL A 185 21.29 34.63 -7.62
CA VAL A 185 20.82 33.51 -6.81
C VAL A 185 19.29 33.43 -6.85
N ALA A 186 18.60 34.57 -6.84
CA ALA A 186 17.15 34.64 -6.98
C ALA A 186 16.65 34.05 -8.29
N THR A 187 17.27 34.38 -9.43
CA THR A 187 16.85 33.84 -10.73
C THR A 187 17.03 32.32 -10.81
N GLN A 188 18.09 31.78 -10.21
CA GLN A 188 18.30 30.33 -10.11
C GLN A 188 17.28 29.67 -9.17
N GLY A 189 16.99 30.29 -8.03
CA GLY A 189 15.96 29.82 -7.10
C GLY A 189 14.57 29.76 -7.72
N ILE A 190 14.22 30.72 -8.60
CA ILE A 190 12.96 30.72 -9.33
C ILE A 190 12.83 29.49 -10.24
N ALA A 191 13.89 29.09 -10.95
CA ALA A 191 13.87 27.93 -11.82
C ALA A 191 13.55 26.62 -11.06
N LEU A 192 14.04 26.50 -9.83
CA LEU A 192 13.77 25.33 -8.96
C LEU A 192 12.28 25.15 -8.62
N THR A 193 11.44 26.19 -8.73
CA THR A 193 10.00 26.06 -8.43
C THR A 193 9.30 25.11 -9.40
N SER A 194 9.73 25.06 -10.67
CA SER A 194 9.24 24.10 -11.67
C SER A 194 9.49 22.64 -11.29
N ILE A 195 10.51 22.37 -10.46
CA ILE A 195 10.91 21.02 -10.04
C ILE A 195 10.21 20.64 -8.73
N PHE A 196 10.20 21.54 -7.75
CA PHE A 196 9.72 21.21 -6.41
C PHE A 196 8.20 21.30 -6.24
N VAL A 197 7.54 22.22 -6.95
CA VAL A 197 6.09 22.41 -6.80
C VAL A 197 5.28 21.19 -7.26
N PRO A 198 5.61 20.50 -8.38
CA PRO A 198 4.91 19.27 -8.76
C PRO A 198 4.92 18.19 -7.66
N GLY A 199 5.91 18.19 -6.78
CA GLY A 199 5.99 17.26 -5.64
C GLY A 199 5.00 17.52 -4.51
N SER A 200 4.26 18.64 -4.53
CA SER A 200 3.23 18.95 -3.52
C SER A 200 1.91 18.19 -3.74
N LEU A 201 1.68 17.67 -4.94
CA LEU A 201 0.55 16.80 -5.26
C LEU A 201 1.08 15.41 -5.62
N THR A 202 0.87 14.45 -4.72
CA THR A 202 1.30 13.06 -4.87
C THR A 202 0.09 12.15 -5.07
N ILE A 203 0.34 10.95 -5.58
CA ILE A 203 -0.67 9.89 -5.67
C ILE A 203 -0.35 8.91 -4.56
N ILE A 204 -1.30 8.66 -3.68
CA ILE A 204 -1.19 7.69 -2.57
C ILE A 204 -2.27 6.63 -2.69
N SER A 205 -2.06 5.46 -2.09
CA SER A 205 -3.13 4.48 -1.91
C SER A 205 -4.26 5.10 -1.10
N SER A 206 -5.51 4.86 -1.50
CA SER A 206 -6.66 5.38 -0.76
C SER A 206 -6.59 4.90 0.70
N PRO A 207 -6.78 5.77 1.70
CA PRO A 207 -6.76 5.38 3.10
C PRO A 207 -7.90 4.41 3.39
N PRO A 208 -7.79 3.59 4.44
CA PRO A 208 -8.87 2.74 4.90
C PRO A 208 -10.13 3.57 5.19
N ARG A 209 -11.29 3.13 4.68
CA ARG A 209 -12.59 3.75 4.93
C ARG A 209 -13.55 2.71 5.49
N VAL A 210 -14.36 3.12 6.47
CA VAL A 210 -15.46 2.29 6.96
C VAL A 210 -16.61 2.38 5.94
N LYS A 211 -17.05 1.23 5.44
CA LYS A 211 -18.17 1.11 4.50
C LYS A 211 -19.08 -0.02 4.94
N SER A 212 -20.38 0.25 4.89
CA SER A 212 -21.39 -0.79 5.08
C SER A 212 -21.41 -1.72 3.86
N VAL A 213 -21.13 -3.00 4.06
CA VAL A 213 -21.03 -4.02 3.00
C VAL A 213 -21.89 -5.22 3.36
N ASP A 214 -22.45 -5.86 2.34
CA ASP A 214 -23.23 -7.08 2.50
C ASP A 214 -22.26 -8.28 2.46
N VAL A 215 -22.17 -9.00 3.58
CA VAL A 215 -21.28 -10.16 3.75
C VAL A 215 -22.08 -11.44 3.88
N PRO A 216 -21.60 -12.57 3.34
CA PRO A 216 -22.24 -13.86 3.59
C PRO A 216 -22.14 -14.19 5.09
N THR A 217 -23.19 -14.79 5.64
CA THR A 217 -23.26 -15.16 7.05
C THR A 217 -23.99 -16.49 7.23
N VAL A 218 -23.95 -17.01 8.46
CA VAL A 218 -24.64 -18.23 8.85
C VAL A 218 -25.94 -17.85 9.54
N ASP A 219 -27.07 -18.26 8.97
CA ASP A 219 -28.36 -18.24 9.67
C ASP A 219 -28.99 -19.62 9.56
N LEU A 220 -28.85 -20.41 10.64
CA LEU A 220 -29.37 -21.77 10.69
C LEU A 220 -30.91 -21.82 10.65
N ASN A 221 -31.60 -20.69 10.90
CA ASN A 221 -33.07 -20.64 10.81
C ASN A 221 -33.56 -20.71 9.35
N LEU A 222 -32.71 -20.31 8.40
CA LEU A 222 -33.02 -20.31 6.97
C LEU A 222 -32.68 -21.64 6.28
N VAL A 223 -32.05 -22.57 6.99
CA VAL A 223 -31.69 -23.89 6.46
C VAL A 223 -32.94 -24.75 6.35
N ASP A 224 -33.18 -25.31 5.16
CA ASP A 224 -34.24 -26.30 4.97
C ASP A 224 -33.93 -27.58 5.78
N PRO A 225 -34.82 -28.01 6.69
CA PRO A 225 -34.66 -29.24 7.48
C PRO A 225 -34.32 -30.49 6.68
N SER A 226 -34.81 -30.59 5.44
CA SER A 226 -34.55 -31.73 4.55
C SER A 226 -33.09 -31.81 4.11
N ILE A 227 -32.37 -30.67 4.12
CA ILE A 227 -30.94 -30.62 3.79
C ILE A 227 -30.09 -31.00 5.02
N SER A 228 -30.58 -30.75 6.23
CA SER A 228 -29.85 -31.07 7.46
C SER A 228 -29.92 -32.56 7.81
N THR A 229 -31.05 -33.22 7.57
CA THR A 229 -31.30 -34.59 8.06
C THR A 229 -31.19 -35.66 6.98
N GLY A 230 -30.78 -36.88 7.37
CA GLY A 230 -30.63 -38.04 6.47
C GLY A 230 -31.93 -38.78 6.11
N GLY A 231 -33.07 -38.39 6.70
CA GLY A 231 -34.37 -38.95 6.36
C GLY A 231 -35.49 -38.39 7.25
N LEU A 232 -36.66 -38.16 6.64
CA LEU A 232 -37.87 -37.76 7.33
C LEU A 232 -38.82 -38.95 7.41
N PHE A 233 -39.29 -39.29 8.60
CA PHE A 233 -40.27 -40.35 8.80
C PHE A 233 -41.62 -39.74 9.17
N PRO A 234 -42.70 -40.00 8.40
CA PRO A 234 -44.04 -39.65 8.86
C PRO A 234 -44.37 -40.46 10.11
N VAL A 235 -44.71 -39.76 11.19
CA VAL A 235 -45.21 -40.39 12.42
C VAL A 235 -46.72 -40.28 12.43
N GLY A 236 -47.37 -41.31 11.89
CA GLY A 236 -48.82 -41.43 11.82
C GLY A 236 -49.35 -41.68 10.40
N ASN A 237 -50.63 -42.07 10.30
CA ASN A 237 -51.32 -42.29 9.02
C ASN A 237 -51.81 -40.98 8.38
N ASP A 238 -51.62 -39.85 9.05
CA ASP A 238 -52.12 -38.55 8.61
C ASP A 238 -50.95 -37.74 8.03
N GLU A 239 -50.89 -37.63 6.69
CA GLU A 239 -49.82 -36.92 5.96
C GLU A 239 -49.66 -35.45 6.38
N SER A 240 -50.66 -34.90 7.08
CA SER A 240 -50.66 -33.52 7.59
C SER A 240 -49.80 -33.32 8.85
N ASN A 241 -49.42 -34.39 9.57
CA ASN A 241 -48.64 -34.33 10.81
C ASN A 241 -47.31 -35.07 10.67
N LEU A 242 -46.46 -34.61 9.75
CA LEU A 242 -45.08 -35.07 9.63
C LEU A 242 -44.26 -34.64 10.86
N LEU A 243 -44.12 -35.54 11.83
CA LEU A 243 -43.15 -35.38 12.90
C LEU A 243 -41.74 -35.54 12.33
N LEU A 244 -40.95 -34.48 12.38
CA LEU A 244 -39.54 -34.53 11.96
C LEU A 244 -38.74 -35.26 13.04
N VAL A 245 -38.37 -36.52 12.79
CA VAL A 245 -37.47 -37.29 13.65
C VAL A 245 -36.06 -37.20 13.08
N PHE A 246 -35.11 -36.69 13.85
CA PHE A 246 -33.70 -36.69 13.49
C PHE A 246 -33.16 -38.12 13.49
N SER A 247 -32.83 -38.64 12.30
CA SER A 247 -32.25 -39.98 12.11
C SER A 247 -30.74 -39.97 11.93
N GLY A 248 -30.17 -38.80 11.62
CA GLY A 248 -28.76 -38.58 11.32
C GLY A 248 -28.58 -37.34 10.45
N ALA A 249 -27.34 -36.89 10.31
CA ALA A 249 -27.02 -35.79 9.41
C ALA A 249 -27.08 -36.21 7.93
N SER A 250 -27.36 -35.28 7.03
CA SER A 250 -27.30 -35.55 5.60
C SER A 250 -25.86 -35.74 5.13
N GLN A 251 -25.68 -36.46 4.01
CA GLN A 251 -24.36 -36.68 3.41
C GLN A 251 -23.64 -35.36 3.06
N ARG A 252 -24.39 -34.32 2.66
CA ARG A 252 -23.82 -32.99 2.35
C ARG A 252 -23.19 -32.36 3.60
N TRP A 253 -23.88 -32.44 4.73
CA TRP A 253 -23.39 -31.90 6.00
C TRP A 253 -22.19 -32.68 6.51
N GLN A 254 -22.23 -34.01 6.40
CA GLN A 254 -21.08 -34.87 6.69
C GLN A 254 -19.85 -34.46 5.90
N GLN A 255 -19.96 -34.34 4.58
CA GLN A 255 -18.84 -33.94 3.72
C GLN A 255 -18.30 -32.54 4.05
N LEU A 256 -19.18 -31.56 4.29
CA LEU A 256 -18.78 -30.20 4.62
C LEU A 256 -18.02 -30.16 5.96
N ILE A 257 -18.58 -30.80 6.99
CA ILE A 257 -18.00 -30.85 8.33
C ILE A 257 -16.66 -31.59 8.31
N THR A 258 -16.59 -32.79 7.72
CA THR A 258 -15.35 -33.56 7.57
C THR A 258 -14.27 -32.74 6.86
N ARG A 259 -14.61 -32.06 5.76
CA ARG A 259 -13.65 -31.21 5.03
C ARG A 259 -13.15 -30.06 5.90
N SER A 260 -14.04 -29.35 6.57
CA SER A 260 -13.67 -28.20 7.41
C SER A 260 -12.89 -28.59 8.68
N ALA A 261 -13.22 -29.73 9.29
CA ALA A 261 -12.53 -30.25 10.47
C ALA A 261 -11.15 -30.83 10.14
N SER A 262 -10.91 -31.21 8.88
CA SER A 262 -9.60 -31.70 8.41
C SER A 262 -8.57 -30.59 8.14
N THR A 263 -8.96 -29.32 8.20
CA THR A 263 -8.10 -28.19 7.87
C THR A 263 -7.95 -27.25 9.07
N ASP A 264 -6.73 -26.76 9.30
CA ASP A 264 -6.45 -25.67 10.26
C ASP A 264 -6.88 -24.30 9.74
N ILE A 265 -7.02 -24.16 8.43
CA ILE A 265 -7.42 -22.92 7.79
C ILE A 265 -8.95 -22.85 7.72
N ALA A 266 -9.51 -21.78 8.27
CA ALA A 266 -10.91 -21.45 8.09
C ALA A 266 -11.29 -21.43 6.59
N PRO A 267 -12.44 -22.01 6.23
CA PRO A 267 -12.88 -22.11 4.84
C PRO A 267 -13.00 -20.72 4.20
N THR A 268 -12.64 -20.64 2.92
CA THR A 268 -12.63 -19.38 2.18
C THR A 268 -13.89 -19.22 1.33
N TRP A 269 -14.32 -17.98 1.15
CA TRP A 269 -15.43 -17.58 0.29
C TRP A 269 -15.02 -16.38 -0.57
N LYS A 270 -15.87 -16.01 -1.53
CA LYS A 270 -15.59 -14.86 -2.40
C LYS A 270 -15.66 -13.56 -1.60
N PRO A 271 -14.69 -12.65 -1.74
CA PRO A 271 -14.80 -11.34 -1.10
C PRO A 271 -16.04 -10.60 -1.61
N PRO A 272 -16.73 -9.82 -0.74
CA PRO A 272 -17.77 -8.89 -1.16
C PRO A 272 -17.29 -8.00 -2.32
N VAL A 273 -18.18 -7.65 -3.25
CA VAL A 273 -17.82 -6.87 -4.46
C VAL A 273 -17.28 -5.48 -4.13
N GLU A 274 -17.62 -4.95 -2.95
CA GLU A 274 -17.13 -3.69 -2.42
C GLU A 274 -15.74 -3.77 -1.78
N CYS A 275 -15.25 -4.97 -1.49
CA CYS A 275 -13.91 -5.16 -0.97
C CYS A 275 -12.89 -4.86 -2.08
N GLY A 276 -12.01 -3.89 -1.82
CA GLY A 276 -10.92 -3.50 -2.72
C GLY A 276 -9.74 -4.47 -2.62
N LEU A 277 -8.53 -3.92 -2.44
CA LEU A 277 -7.32 -4.74 -2.25
C LEU A 277 -7.25 -5.36 -0.85
N TYR A 278 -7.81 -4.67 0.13
CA TYR A 278 -7.89 -5.13 1.51
C TYR A 278 -9.26 -4.83 2.11
N CYS A 279 -9.76 -5.76 2.92
CA CYS A 279 -11.06 -5.69 3.56
C CYS A 279 -10.99 -6.38 4.92
N ASN A 280 -11.48 -5.73 5.97
CA ASN A 280 -11.59 -6.33 7.29
C ASN A 280 -12.97 -6.04 7.85
N TYR A 281 -13.70 -7.08 8.23
CA TYR A 281 -15.02 -6.95 8.81
C TYR A 281 -15.27 -7.99 9.90
N THR A 282 -16.20 -7.64 10.78
CA THR A 282 -16.67 -8.50 11.85
C THR A 282 -18.16 -8.73 11.70
N PHE A 283 -18.61 -9.96 11.92
CA PHE A 283 -20.03 -10.30 11.93
C PHE A 283 -20.30 -11.35 13.00
N THR A 284 -21.55 -11.40 13.46
CA THR A 284 -21.98 -12.35 14.48
C THR A 284 -23.00 -13.33 13.93
N TYR A 285 -22.96 -14.57 14.39
CA TYR A 285 -23.94 -15.60 14.02
C TYR A 285 -24.15 -16.58 15.16
N VAL A 286 -25.29 -17.28 15.16
CA VAL A 286 -25.65 -18.27 16.19
C VAL A 286 -25.43 -19.67 15.64
N ALA A 287 -24.66 -20.50 16.36
CA ALA A 287 -24.35 -21.87 15.99
C ALA A 287 -24.00 -22.74 17.21
N PRO A 288 -23.97 -24.08 17.06
CA PRO A 288 -23.46 -24.97 18.11
C PRO A 288 -22.00 -24.69 18.45
N ALA A 289 -21.68 -24.71 19.73
CA ALA A 289 -20.34 -24.55 20.29
C ALA A 289 -20.07 -25.62 21.34
N LEU A 290 -18.80 -25.82 21.69
CA LEU A 290 -18.38 -26.76 22.73
C LEU A 290 -17.97 -26.01 23.99
N ASN A 291 -18.68 -26.23 25.09
CA ASN A 291 -18.25 -25.77 26.39
C ASN A 291 -17.44 -26.90 27.06
N CYS A 292 -16.12 -26.75 27.12
CA CYS A 292 -15.23 -27.83 27.51
C CYS A 292 -14.54 -27.54 28.85
N THR A 293 -14.30 -28.61 29.60
CA THR A 293 -13.43 -28.63 30.78
C THR A 293 -12.30 -29.63 30.57
N THR A 294 -11.09 -29.26 30.97
CA THR A 294 -9.92 -30.15 30.91
C THR A 294 -10.10 -31.33 31.87
N LEU A 295 -9.74 -32.52 31.41
CA LEU A 295 -9.62 -33.72 32.25
C LEU A 295 -8.15 -33.97 32.55
N SER A 296 -7.85 -34.06 33.84
CA SER A 296 -6.52 -34.41 34.35
C SER A 296 -6.26 -35.91 34.30
N GLN A 297 -5.02 -36.32 34.55
CA GLN A 297 -4.66 -37.73 34.66
C GLN A 297 -5.44 -38.44 35.77
N GLN A 298 -5.77 -37.75 36.87
CA GLN A 298 -6.57 -38.32 37.96
C GLN A 298 -8.04 -38.51 37.57
N ASP A 299 -8.56 -37.73 36.63
CA ASP A 299 -9.93 -37.91 36.13
C ASP A 299 -10.01 -39.12 35.20
N ILE A 300 -8.94 -39.43 34.48
CA ILE A 300 -8.86 -40.54 33.52
C ILE A 300 -8.43 -41.84 34.21
N TRP A 301 -7.49 -41.76 35.15
CA TRP A 301 -6.91 -42.86 35.93
C TRP A 301 -6.96 -42.53 37.43
N PRO A 302 -8.13 -42.62 38.08
CA PRO A 302 -8.33 -42.16 39.46
C PRO A 302 -7.45 -42.88 40.49
N ASP A 303 -7.14 -44.15 40.27
CA ASP A 303 -6.28 -44.94 41.17
C ASP A 303 -4.79 -44.89 40.77
N GLY A 304 -4.42 -44.08 39.77
CA GLY A 304 -3.10 -44.10 39.16
C GLY A 304 -2.79 -45.40 38.37
N VAL A 305 -3.78 -46.28 38.24
CA VAL A 305 -3.69 -47.57 37.54
C VAL A 305 -4.55 -47.50 36.28
N ALA A 306 -3.93 -47.61 35.11
CA ALA A 306 -4.64 -47.49 33.84
C ALA A 306 -5.59 -48.66 33.52
N ASN A 307 -5.49 -49.78 34.24
CA ASN A 307 -6.30 -51.00 34.04
C ASN A 307 -7.40 -51.23 35.08
N SER A 308 -7.84 -50.18 35.79
CA SER A 308 -8.97 -50.26 36.71
C SER A 308 -10.31 -50.25 35.95
N ASN A 309 -11.38 -50.84 36.53
CA ASN A 309 -12.73 -50.73 35.96
C ASN A 309 -13.27 -49.29 35.94
N SER A 310 -12.61 -48.37 36.65
CA SER A 310 -12.90 -46.94 36.69
C SER A 310 -12.11 -46.12 35.67
N SER A 311 -11.15 -46.74 34.96
CA SER A 311 -10.34 -46.03 33.97
C SER A 311 -11.16 -45.70 32.72
N LEU A 312 -11.09 -44.45 32.27
CA LEU A 312 -11.76 -44.00 31.04
C LEU A 312 -10.95 -44.34 29.77
N LEU A 313 -9.66 -44.64 29.95
CA LEU A 313 -8.74 -45.07 28.90
C LEU A 313 -7.96 -46.30 29.39
N TYR A 314 -8.18 -47.46 28.75
CA TYR A 314 -7.52 -48.72 29.09
C TYR A 314 -6.09 -48.77 28.53
N PHE A 315 -5.09 -49.04 29.36
CA PHE A 315 -3.69 -49.08 28.93
C PHE A 315 -2.82 -49.97 29.84
N PRO A 316 -2.38 -51.17 29.42
CA PRO A 316 -2.80 -51.96 28.25
C PRO A 316 -4.11 -52.70 28.46
N PHE A 317 -4.90 -52.91 27.40
CA PHE A 317 -6.02 -53.84 27.45
C PHE A 317 -5.52 -55.29 27.33
N LEU A 318 -5.51 -56.01 28.46
CA LEU A 318 -5.14 -57.43 28.49
C LEU A 318 -6.35 -58.29 28.06
N SER A 319 -6.34 -58.77 26.82
CA SER A 319 -7.32 -59.77 26.39
C SER A 319 -7.20 -61.03 27.25
N HIS A 320 -8.33 -61.52 27.77
CA HIS A 320 -8.39 -62.73 28.60
C HIS A 320 -8.02 -64.02 27.82
N ASN A 321 -7.89 -63.95 26.49
CA ASN A 321 -7.73 -65.11 25.61
C ASN A 321 -6.30 -65.31 25.06
N GLY A 322 -5.31 -64.57 25.58
CA GLY A 322 -3.94 -64.67 25.09
C GLY A 322 -3.67 -63.93 23.78
N ASP A 323 -4.59 -63.06 23.36
CA ASP A 323 -4.32 -62.09 22.29
C ASP A 323 -3.30 -61.05 22.80
N PRO A 324 -2.47 -60.48 21.90
CA PRO A 324 -1.53 -59.43 22.29
C PRO A 324 -2.25 -58.24 22.95
N PRO A 325 -1.66 -57.60 23.96
CA PRO A 325 -2.25 -56.41 24.57
C PRO A 325 -2.39 -55.29 23.54
N GLU A 326 -3.60 -54.74 23.45
CA GLU A 326 -3.88 -53.53 22.69
C GLU A 326 -3.62 -52.30 23.57
N TYR A 327 -2.85 -51.34 23.06
CA TYR A 327 -2.51 -50.11 23.77
C TYR A 327 -3.36 -48.94 23.24
N PHE A 328 -4.47 -48.64 23.91
CA PHE A 328 -5.30 -47.49 23.54
C PHE A 328 -4.64 -46.19 24.00
N PHE A 329 -4.13 -45.41 23.05
CA PHE A 329 -3.55 -44.10 23.33
C PHE A 329 -4.51 -42.95 22.99
N TYR A 330 -5.66 -43.25 22.38
CA TYR A 330 -6.76 -42.32 22.14
C TYR A 330 -8.10 -43.04 22.27
N ASN A 331 -9.04 -42.41 22.95
CA ASN A 331 -10.42 -42.85 23.01
C ASN A 331 -11.35 -41.64 23.11
N THR A 332 -12.32 -41.58 22.20
CA THR A 332 -13.42 -40.63 22.25
C THR A 332 -14.74 -41.35 22.40
N SER A 333 -15.57 -40.79 23.26
CA SER A 333 -16.95 -41.22 23.37
C SER A 333 -17.88 -40.02 23.17
N TYR A 334 -18.95 -40.29 22.44
CA TYR A 334 -20.05 -39.37 22.31
C TYR A 334 -21.30 -40.03 22.87
N SER A 335 -21.91 -39.39 23.88
CA SER A 335 -23.15 -39.87 24.46
C SER A 335 -24.29 -38.92 24.15
N VAL A 336 -25.40 -39.50 23.69
CA VAL A 336 -26.67 -38.82 23.50
C VAL A 336 -27.73 -39.59 24.26
N VAL A 337 -28.44 -38.91 25.15
CA VAL A 337 -29.45 -39.54 26.01
C VAL A 337 -30.72 -39.80 25.21
N GLN A 338 -30.87 -41.00 24.66
CA GLN A 338 -32.08 -41.36 23.93
C GLN A 338 -33.29 -41.38 24.87
N GLY A 339 -34.33 -40.58 24.57
CA GLY A 339 -35.53 -40.51 25.37
C GLY A 339 -36.39 -41.77 25.21
N SER A 340 -36.65 -42.48 26.31
CA SER A 340 -37.19 -43.84 26.32
C SER A 340 -38.65 -44.03 25.87
N LYS A 341 -39.40 -42.98 25.51
CA LYS A 341 -40.86 -43.09 25.29
C LYS A 341 -41.35 -42.98 23.85
N LEU A 342 -40.55 -42.53 22.88
CA LEU A 342 -41.02 -42.41 21.48
C LEU A 342 -39.91 -42.54 20.41
N GLY A 343 -38.74 -43.09 20.76
CA GLY A 343 -37.61 -43.20 19.81
C GLY A 343 -36.96 -41.86 19.44
N GLY A 344 -37.44 -40.74 20.00
CA GLY A 344 -36.83 -39.43 19.85
C GLY A 344 -35.48 -39.39 20.57
N ILE A 345 -34.43 -39.07 19.81
CA ILE A 345 -33.10 -38.79 20.36
C ILE A 345 -33.19 -37.45 21.07
N SER A 346 -32.96 -37.41 22.39
CA SER A 346 -32.85 -36.17 23.16
C SER A 346 -31.38 -35.88 23.41
N PHE A 347 -30.96 -34.64 23.18
CA PHE A 347 -29.58 -34.23 23.39
C PHE A 347 -29.48 -33.26 24.58
N ASN A 348 -30.40 -33.38 25.56
CA ASN A 348 -30.38 -32.56 26.77
C ASN A 348 -29.03 -32.61 27.53
N SER A 349 -28.19 -33.60 27.24
CA SER A 349 -26.80 -33.66 27.65
C SER A 349 -25.96 -34.37 26.58
N SER A 350 -25.73 -33.72 25.44
CA SER A 350 -24.76 -34.22 24.45
C SER A 350 -23.35 -33.93 24.95
N ILE A 351 -22.69 -34.97 25.43
CA ILE A 351 -21.34 -34.89 26.01
C ILE A 351 -20.38 -35.58 25.05
N LEU A 352 -19.34 -34.86 24.64
CA LEU A 352 -18.18 -35.37 23.93
C LEU A 352 -17.03 -35.46 24.93
N GLU A 353 -16.52 -36.67 25.16
CA GLU A 353 -15.31 -36.87 25.97
C GLU A 353 -14.18 -37.36 25.07
N VAL A 354 -13.04 -36.68 25.16
CA VAL A 354 -11.81 -36.99 24.43
C VAL A 354 -10.74 -37.33 25.45
N HIS A 355 -10.20 -38.54 25.37
CA HIS A 355 -9.14 -39.06 26.24
C HIS A 355 -7.95 -39.46 25.39
N TYR A 356 -6.74 -39.08 25.80
CA TYR A 356 -5.54 -39.41 25.05
C TYR A 356 -4.28 -39.47 25.95
N VAL A 357 -3.23 -40.14 25.47
CA VAL A 357 -1.92 -40.19 26.12
C VAL A 357 -0.95 -39.25 25.41
N GLU A 358 -0.54 -38.17 26.07
CA GLU A 358 0.41 -37.20 25.52
C GLU A 358 1.83 -37.79 25.46
N GLY A 359 2.48 -37.65 24.31
CA GLY A 359 3.85 -38.12 24.11
C GLY A 359 3.97 -39.62 23.93
N PHE A 360 2.87 -40.30 23.56
CA PHE A 360 2.89 -41.73 23.28
C PHE A 360 3.91 -42.04 22.18
N ASN A 361 4.83 -42.95 22.49
CA ASN A 361 5.90 -43.39 21.58
C ASN A 361 5.86 -44.92 21.46
N THR A 362 5.72 -45.41 20.24
CA THR A 362 5.65 -46.86 19.98
C THR A 362 6.92 -47.60 20.40
N SER A 363 8.10 -46.97 20.35
CA SER A 363 9.35 -47.66 20.74
C SER A 363 9.37 -48.06 22.22
N LEU A 364 8.87 -47.20 23.11
CA LEU A 364 8.75 -47.50 24.54
C LEU A 364 7.85 -48.71 24.79
N VAL A 365 6.77 -48.82 24.01
CA VAL A 365 5.81 -49.93 24.11
C VAL A 365 6.43 -51.22 23.58
N THR A 366 7.09 -51.17 22.41
CA THR A 366 7.74 -52.34 21.81
C THR A 366 8.88 -52.87 22.67
N GLU A 367 9.72 -52.01 23.26
CA GLU A 367 10.78 -52.42 24.20
C GLU A 367 10.20 -53.08 25.46
N GLY A 368 9.09 -52.54 25.98
CA GLY A 368 8.38 -53.15 27.10
C GLY A 368 7.86 -54.55 26.76
N PHE A 369 7.33 -54.72 25.54
CA PHE A 369 6.82 -56.00 25.06
C PHE A 369 7.92 -57.07 24.96
N VAL A 370 9.08 -56.72 24.40
CA VAL A 370 10.24 -57.63 24.27
C VAL A 370 10.75 -58.10 25.63
N ASN A 371 10.65 -57.24 26.64
CA ASN A 371 11.16 -57.52 27.99
C ASN A 371 10.10 -58.08 28.96
N GLU A 372 8.86 -58.32 28.49
CA GLU A 372 7.71 -58.68 29.34
C GLU A 372 7.44 -57.67 30.48
N THR A 373 7.89 -56.42 30.31
CA THR A 373 7.70 -55.33 31.27
C THR A 373 6.72 -54.33 30.71
N PHE A 374 5.55 -54.20 31.32
CA PHE A 374 4.62 -53.14 30.96
C PHE A 374 5.24 -51.77 31.26
N PRO A 375 5.10 -50.78 30.35
CA PRO A 375 5.56 -49.43 30.63
C PRO A 375 4.87 -48.90 31.89
N ASP A 376 5.64 -48.23 32.75
CA ASP A 376 5.09 -47.62 33.96
C ASP A 376 4.13 -46.51 33.56
N THR A 377 2.85 -46.65 33.92
CA THR A 377 1.81 -45.67 33.63
C THR A 377 2.07 -44.33 34.32
N SER A 378 2.96 -44.30 35.32
CA SER A 378 3.42 -43.06 35.96
C SER A 378 4.27 -42.17 35.04
N GLU A 379 4.92 -42.75 34.02
CA GLU A 379 5.71 -42.01 33.03
C GLU A 379 4.84 -41.45 31.90
N LEU A 380 3.60 -41.92 31.78
CA LEU A 380 2.63 -41.48 30.77
C LEU A 380 1.76 -40.35 31.29
N SER A 381 1.52 -39.34 30.46
CA SER A 381 0.64 -38.22 30.79
C SER A 381 -0.70 -38.39 30.08
N ALA A 382 -1.66 -39.06 30.74
CA ALA A 382 -3.05 -39.08 30.27
C ALA A 382 -3.68 -37.70 30.43
N ARG A 383 -4.31 -37.23 29.37
CA ARG A 383 -4.99 -35.93 29.29
C ARG A 383 -6.30 -36.08 28.52
N GLY A 384 -7.22 -35.15 28.75
CA GLY A 384 -8.47 -35.17 28.03
C GLY A 384 -9.27 -33.89 28.12
N ALA A 385 -10.44 -33.92 27.50
CA ALA A 385 -11.41 -32.86 27.56
C ALA A 385 -12.82 -33.46 27.63
N ARG A 386 -13.66 -32.90 28.50
CA ARG A 386 -15.10 -33.17 28.57
C ARG A 386 -15.82 -31.94 28.05
N CYS A 387 -16.57 -32.09 26.98
CA CYS A 387 -17.23 -31.00 26.30
C CYS A 387 -18.73 -31.22 26.22
N GLU A 388 -19.51 -30.18 26.50
CA GLU A 388 -20.95 -30.15 26.29
C GLU A 388 -21.26 -29.30 25.06
N PHE A 389 -22.10 -29.80 24.16
CA PHE A 389 -22.60 -28.96 23.06
C PHE A 389 -23.66 -27.99 23.57
N GLN A 390 -23.43 -26.71 23.34
CA GLN A 390 -24.32 -25.62 23.72
C GLN A 390 -24.56 -24.73 22.50
N ASN A 391 -25.67 -24.00 22.50
CA ASN A 391 -25.89 -22.95 21.52
C ASN A 391 -25.09 -21.70 21.92
N ALA A 392 -24.43 -21.05 20.98
CA ALA A 392 -23.65 -19.87 21.26
C ALA A 392 -23.68 -18.86 20.10
N THR A 393 -23.48 -17.59 20.45
CA THR A 393 -23.22 -16.53 19.48
C THR A 393 -21.72 -16.44 19.24
N TYR A 394 -21.32 -16.69 18.00
CA TYR A 394 -19.98 -16.49 17.50
C TYR A 394 -19.80 -15.08 16.97
N GLU A 395 -18.60 -14.54 17.16
CA GLU A 395 -18.07 -13.42 16.38
C GLU A 395 -17.00 -13.96 15.44
N ALA A 396 -17.21 -13.74 14.14
CA ALA A 396 -16.24 -14.00 13.10
C ALA A 396 -15.57 -12.70 12.68
N VAL A 397 -14.24 -12.72 12.65
CA VAL A 397 -13.41 -11.67 12.07
C VAL A 397 -12.81 -12.22 10.80
N THR A 398 -13.05 -11.55 9.69
CA THR A 398 -12.54 -11.96 8.38
C THR A 398 -11.69 -10.85 7.79
N TRP A 399 -10.47 -11.20 7.38
CA TRP A 399 -9.60 -10.34 6.62
C TRP A 399 -9.42 -10.88 5.20
N PHE A 400 -9.48 -9.98 4.22
CA PHE A 400 -9.08 -10.20 2.84
C PHE A 400 -7.90 -9.29 2.53
N SER A 401 -6.85 -9.85 1.97
CA SER A 401 -5.68 -9.12 1.51
C SER A 401 -5.12 -9.81 0.27
N ASN A 402 -4.94 -9.10 -0.85
CA ASN A 402 -4.33 -9.68 -2.06
C ASN A 402 -4.98 -11.02 -2.51
N ASN A 403 -6.31 -11.10 -2.48
CA ASN A 403 -7.09 -12.32 -2.78
C ASN A 403 -6.86 -13.51 -1.82
N THR A 404 -6.12 -13.34 -0.73
CA THR A 404 -6.09 -14.33 0.35
C THR A 404 -7.07 -13.91 1.43
N GLN A 405 -7.83 -14.90 1.90
CA GLN A 405 -8.71 -14.76 3.05
C GLN A 405 -8.07 -15.47 4.23
N SER A 406 -8.17 -14.88 5.41
CA SER A 406 -8.21 -15.71 6.60
C SER A 406 -9.22 -15.16 7.59
N SER A 407 -9.75 -16.07 8.38
CA SER A 407 -10.88 -15.82 9.25
C SER A 407 -10.66 -16.53 10.55
N ARG A 408 -11.17 -15.92 11.62
CA ARG A 408 -11.12 -16.47 12.95
C ARG A 408 -12.48 -16.29 13.60
N THR A 409 -12.87 -17.28 14.37
CA THR A 409 -14.10 -17.23 15.16
C THR A 409 -13.77 -17.22 16.64
N ARG A 410 -14.68 -16.67 17.45
CA ARG A 410 -14.70 -16.84 18.90
C ARG A 410 -16.12 -16.82 19.41
N VAL A 411 -16.37 -17.54 20.49
CA VAL A 411 -17.64 -17.48 21.20
C VAL A 411 -17.69 -16.17 22.01
N VAL A 412 -18.76 -15.40 21.85
CA VAL A 412 -19.01 -14.16 22.60
C VAL A 412 -20.04 -14.36 23.70
N GLU A 413 -21.07 -15.15 23.42
CA GLU A 413 -22.17 -15.37 24.36
C GLU A 413 -22.67 -16.83 24.26
N TRP A 414 -22.89 -17.46 25.41
CA TRP A 414 -23.51 -18.78 25.51
C TRP A 414 -25.02 -18.62 25.70
N SER A 415 -25.80 -19.25 24.82
CA SER A 415 -27.26 -19.19 24.83
C SER A 415 -27.91 -20.40 25.51
N GLY A 416 -27.11 -21.24 26.19
CA GLY A 416 -27.56 -22.43 26.91
C GLY A 416 -27.47 -23.71 26.08
N SER A 417 -28.05 -24.80 26.60
CA SER A 417 -28.10 -26.10 25.90
C SER A 417 -28.75 -25.95 24.52
N LEU A 418 -28.32 -26.74 23.53
CA LEU A 418 -29.00 -26.80 22.24
C LEU A 418 -30.50 -27.07 22.47
N PRO A 419 -31.42 -26.28 21.87
CA PRO A 419 -32.85 -26.29 22.19
C PRO A 419 -33.51 -27.60 21.76
N ILE A 420 -33.42 -28.65 22.58
CA ILE A 420 -33.80 -30.02 22.20
C ILE A 420 -34.75 -30.59 23.24
N GLY A 421 -35.99 -30.13 23.22
CA GLY A 421 -37.07 -30.70 24.01
C GLY A 421 -37.58 -32.02 23.42
N PRO A 422 -38.04 -32.99 24.24
CA PRO A 422 -38.71 -34.19 23.74
C PRO A 422 -39.91 -33.79 22.89
N ALA A 423 -39.97 -34.34 21.67
CA ALA A 423 -40.89 -34.00 20.59
C ALA A 423 -42.40 -34.16 20.89
N GLY A 424 -42.80 -34.43 22.14
CA GLY A 424 -44.20 -34.55 22.56
C GLY A 424 -45.02 -33.27 22.35
N ASN A 425 -44.38 -32.10 22.30
CA ASN A 425 -44.93 -30.82 21.84
C ASN A 425 -43.96 -30.13 20.88
N GLY A 426 -43.20 -30.91 20.09
CA GLY A 426 -42.19 -30.37 19.18
C GLY A 426 -42.79 -29.32 18.24
N PRO A 427 -42.03 -28.27 17.88
CA PRO A 427 -42.53 -27.28 16.95
C PRO A 427 -42.92 -27.95 15.64
N LEU A 428 -44.12 -27.64 15.12
CA LEU A 428 -44.55 -28.12 13.81
C LEU A 428 -43.46 -27.84 12.76
N ALA A 429 -43.32 -28.73 11.79
CA ALA A 429 -42.45 -28.53 10.64
C ALA A 429 -42.70 -27.13 10.03
N GLY A 430 -41.64 -26.36 9.80
CA GLY A 430 -41.73 -25.03 9.19
C GLY A 430 -41.66 -23.82 10.15
N THR A 431 -41.43 -24.02 11.46
CA THR A 431 -41.03 -22.89 12.31
C THR A 431 -39.51 -22.66 12.25
N ASN A 432 -39.07 -21.40 12.33
CA ASN A 432 -37.64 -21.02 12.33
C ASN A 432 -36.81 -21.77 13.39
N VAL A 433 -37.42 -22.07 14.54
CA VAL A 433 -36.77 -22.80 15.65
C VAL A 433 -36.50 -24.25 15.26
N THR A 434 -37.40 -24.90 14.52
CA THR A 434 -37.22 -26.28 14.06
C THR A 434 -36.02 -26.40 13.12
N ASN A 435 -35.87 -25.43 12.21
CA ASN A 435 -34.79 -25.40 11.22
C ASN A 435 -33.41 -25.26 11.88
N SER A 436 -33.24 -24.26 12.75
CA SER A 436 -31.97 -24.03 13.44
C SER A 436 -31.60 -25.16 14.40
N THR A 437 -32.60 -25.80 15.02
CA THR A 437 -32.39 -26.96 15.90
C THR A 437 -31.88 -28.16 15.11
N LEU A 438 -32.55 -28.53 14.01
CA LEU A 438 -32.14 -29.68 13.19
C LEU A 438 -30.78 -29.45 12.52
N ALA A 439 -30.52 -28.23 12.05
CA ALA A 439 -29.21 -27.81 11.60
C ALA A 439 -28.16 -27.97 12.71
N GLY A 440 -28.38 -27.36 13.88
CA GLY A 440 -27.44 -27.44 15.00
C GLY A 440 -27.15 -28.88 15.43
N LEU A 441 -28.18 -29.74 15.43
CA LEU A 441 -28.08 -31.17 15.67
C LEU A 441 -27.21 -31.89 14.64
N SER A 442 -27.43 -31.63 13.35
CA SER A 442 -26.62 -32.22 12.29
C SER A 442 -25.14 -31.83 12.41
N ILE A 443 -24.83 -30.57 12.78
CA ILE A 443 -23.45 -30.15 13.07
C ILE A 443 -22.88 -30.92 14.26
N ALA A 444 -23.57 -30.91 15.39
CA ALA A 444 -23.08 -31.53 16.63
C ALA A 444 -22.89 -33.04 16.47
N TYR A 445 -23.88 -33.73 15.89
CA TYR A 445 -23.84 -35.16 15.65
C TYR A 445 -22.69 -35.55 14.72
N THR A 446 -22.55 -34.88 13.57
CA THR A 446 -21.49 -35.18 12.60
C THR A 446 -20.11 -34.87 13.17
N TYR A 447 -19.96 -33.73 13.85
CA TYR A 447 -18.69 -33.35 14.46
C TYR A 447 -18.27 -34.37 15.53
N ALA A 448 -19.21 -34.80 16.36
CA ALA A 448 -18.96 -35.83 17.35
C ALA A 448 -18.64 -37.18 16.70
N GLU A 449 -19.42 -37.63 15.71
CA GLU A 449 -19.18 -38.86 14.95
C GLU A 449 -17.81 -38.87 14.28
N PHE A 450 -17.38 -37.72 13.73
CA PHE A 450 -16.09 -37.54 13.10
C PHE A 450 -14.91 -37.72 14.07
N LEU A 451 -15.07 -37.30 15.33
CA LEU A 451 -14.07 -37.49 16.38
C LEU A 451 -14.19 -38.85 17.07
N ASN A 452 -15.39 -39.41 17.15
CA ASN A 452 -15.74 -40.61 17.92
C ASN A 452 -14.98 -41.85 17.45
N GLY A 453 -14.52 -42.66 18.40
CA GLY A 453 -13.78 -43.88 18.12
C GLY A 453 -12.53 -43.99 18.96
N ASN A 454 -11.65 -44.91 18.60
CA ASN A 454 -10.44 -45.19 19.36
C ASN A 454 -9.24 -45.31 18.42
N ALA A 455 -8.06 -45.18 19.00
CA ALA A 455 -6.84 -45.59 18.34
C ALA A 455 -6.00 -46.42 19.30
N SER A 456 -5.56 -47.55 18.79
CA SER A 456 -4.75 -48.52 19.50
C SER A 456 -3.50 -48.83 18.70
N PHE A 457 -2.46 -49.23 19.42
CA PHE A 457 -1.28 -49.84 18.83
C PHE A 457 -1.30 -51.32 19.20
N ASP A 458 -1.24 -52.19 18.19
CA ASP A 458 -1.09 -53.63 18.35
C ASP A 458 0.18 -54.09 17.66
N LEU A 459 1.14 -54.58 18.44
CA LEU A 459 2.46 -55.16 18.12
C LEU A 459 3.32 -54.39 17.10
N ASP A 460 2.83 -54.19 15.87
CA ASP A 460 3.48 -53.48 14.77
C ASP A 460 2.51 -52.59 13.94
N THR A 461 1.24 -52.52 14.33
CA THR A 461 0.17 -51.89 13.56
C THR A 461 -0.57 -50.85 14.37
N LEU A 462 -0.71 -49.66 13.77
CA LEU A 462 -1.56 -48.60 14.27
C LEU A 462 -2.98 -48.85 13.79
N GLU A 463 -3.88 -49.21 14.70
CA GLU A 463 -5.29 -49.39 14.39
C GLU A 463 -6.09 -48.14 14.77
N THR A 464 -6.97 -47.72 13.86
CA THR A 464 -7.86 -46.57 14.08
C THR A 464 -9.30 -47.05 13.94
N GLY A 465 -10.02 -47.14 15.05
CA GLY A 465 -11.39 -47.62 15.09
C GLY A 465 -12.37 -46.46 14.97
N ARG A 466 -12.98 -46.30 13.78
CA ARG A 466 -14.12 -45.40 13.50
C ARG A 466 -13.90 -43.89 13.66
N THR A 467 -12.68 -43.45 13.95
CA THR A 467 -12.34 -42.06 14.22
C THR A 467 -11.53 -41.43 13.08
N GLN A 468 -11.77 -40.14 12.81
CA GLN A 468 -11.06 -39.36 11.80
C GLN A 468 -10.24 -38.21 12.42
N MET A 469 -10.05 -38.23 13.75
CA MET A 469 -9.32 -37.19 14.48
C MET A 469 -7.88 -36.96 13.98
N PHE A 470 -7.22 -37.98 13.41
CA PHE A 470 -5.85 -37.87 12.90
C PHE A 470 -5.76 -37.06 11.61
N ASN A 471 -6.90 -36.84 10.95
CA ASN A 471 -6.98 -35.92 9.83
C ASN A 471 -7.17 -34.46 10.26
N THR A 472 -7.30 -34.21 11.57
CA THR A 472 -7.50 -32.86 12.12
C THR A 472 -6.18 -32.22 12.51
N PRO A 473 -6.12 -30.89 12.61
CA PRO A 473 -4.95 -30.20 13.13
C PRO A 473 -4.78 -30.32 14.65
N LEU A 474 -5.63 -31.09 15.36
CA LEU A 474 -5.56 -31.22 16.82
C LEU A 474 -4.37 -32.07 17.26
N PHE A 475 -4.08 -33.14 16.54
CA PHE A 475 -3.05 -34.11 16.88
C PHE A 475 -2.03 -34.20 15.76
N ASN A 476 -0.78 -34.46 16.14
CA ASN A 476 0.28 -34.76 15.19
C ASN A 476 0.74 -36.20 15.40
N LEU A 477 0.59 -37.00 14.35
CA LEU A 477 1.11 -38.35 14.29
C LEU A 477 2.34 -38.33 13.36
N THR A 478 3.54 -38.27 13.94
CA THR A 478 4.78 -38.30 13.16
C THR A 478 5.27 -39.73 13.04
N THR A 479 5.23 -40.28 11.83
CA THR A 479 5.85 -41.56 11.47
C THR A 479 7.22 -41.30 10.85
N THR A 480 8.30 -41.82 11.42
CA THR A 480 9.65 -41.66 10.83
C THR A 480 9.87 -42.68 9.70
N ASN A 481 10.25 -42.20 8.52
CA ASN A 481 10.21 -42.94 7.23
C ASN A 481 11.30 -44.03 7.03
N LEU A 482 11.96 -44.53 8.09
CA LEU A 482 13.15 -45.39 7.91
C LEU A 482 13.05 -46.81 8.49
N SER A 483 12.07 -47.10 9.34
CA SER A 483 11.69 -48.45 9.76
C SER A 483 10.37 -48.37 10.49
N ILE A 484 9.56 -49.42 10.45
CA ILE A 484 8.15 -49.51 10.89
C ILE A 484 7.93 -49.20 12.40
N SER A 485 8.94 -48.80 13.17
CA SER A 485 8.95 -48.93 14.62
C SER A 485 8.74 -47.65 15.45
N GLU A 486 8.81 -46.45 14.88
CA GLU A 486 8.73 -45.21 15.67
C GLU A 486 7.64 -44.26 15.16
N SER A 487 6.47 -44.37 15.79
CA SER A 487 5.38 -43.41 15.69
C SER A 487 5.28 -42.63 17.01
N PHE A 488 5.25 -41.30 16.89
CA PHE A 488 5.04 -40.42 18.02
C PHE A 488 3.70 -39.71 17.88
N PHE A 489 2.88 -39.81 18.92
CA PHE A 489 1.57 -39.17 19.01
C PHE A 489 1.61 -38.07 20.07
N SER A 490 1.24 -36.87 19.66
CA SER A 490 1.21 -35.69 20.53
C SER A 490 0.12 -34.72 20.11
N LEU A 491 -0.26 -33.84 21.03
CA LEU A 491 -1.08 -32.69 20.67
C LEU A 491 -0.28 -31.80 19.71
N SER A 492 -0.98 -31.22 18.73
CA SER A 492 -0.38 -30.28 17.79
C SER A 492 0.29 -29.12 18.53
N ARG A 493 1.52 -28.79 18.12
CA ARG A 493 2.29 -27.69 18.73
C ARG A 493 1.60 -26.35 18.60
N ASN A 494 0.72 -26.18 17.61
CA ASN A 494 -0.06 -24.96 17.40
C ASN A 494 -1.05 -24.68 18.54
N LEU A 495 -1.43 -25.72 19.30
CA LEU A 495 -2.38 -25.61 20.41
C LEU A 495 -1.73 -25.28 21.76
N ASN A 496 -0.39 -25.17 21.83
CA ASN A 496 0.35 -24.93 23.09
C ASN A 496 -0.04 -25.88 24.25
N GLY A 497 -0.48 -27.11 23.94
CA GLY A 497 -0.89 -28.07 24.96
C GLY A 497 -2.36 -27.96 25.42
N ASP A 498 -3.17 -27.10 24.81
CA ASP A 498 -4.57 -26.87 25.17
C ASP A 498 -5.55 -27.53 24.18
N LEU A 499 -5.93 -28.78 24.49
CA LEU A 499 -6.92 -29.52 23.70
C LEU A 499 -8.31 -28.86 23.76
N VAL A 500 -8.66 -28.22 24.89
CA VAL A 500 -9.96 -27.56 25.07
C VAL A 500 -10.10 -26.42 24.08
N ALA A 501 -9.11 -25.53 24.02
CA ALA A 501 -9.09 -24.45 23.05
C ALA A 501 -9.11 -24.98 21.60
N GLY A 502 -8.34 -26.03 21.31
CA GLY A 502 -8.31 -26.66 19.98
C GLY A 502 -9.66 -27.20 19.53
N LEU A 503 -10.39 -27.93 20.40
CA LEU A 503 -11.71 -28.46 20.09
C LEU A 503 -12.74 -27.35 19.86
N GLN A 504 -12.68 -26.27 20.64
CA GLN A 504 -13.55 -25.11 20.49
C GLN A 504 -13.29 -24.35 19.19
N GLU A 505 -12.02 -24.11 18.86
CA GLU A 505 -11.61 -23.46 17.62
C GLU A 505 -11.94 -24.31 16.40
N LEU A 506 -11.75 -25.63 16.47
CA LEU A 506 -12.08 -26.54 15.39
C LEU A 506 -13.58 -26.52 15.08
N LEU A 507 -14.46 -26.61 16.09
CA LEU A 507 -15.90 -26.49 15.86
C LEU A 507 -16.28 -25.08 15.37
N GLY A 508 -15.61 -24.03 15.85
CA GLY A 508 -15.76 -22.68 15.32
C GLY A 508 -15.46 -22.59 13.83
N ASN A 509 -14.38 -23.22 13.37
CA ASN A 509 -14.01 -23.29 11.95
C ASN A 509 -15.01 -24.12 11.13
N VAL A 510 -15.50 -25.22 11.69
CA VAL A 510 -16.55 -26.06 11.09
C VAL A 510 -17.84 -25.27 10.89
N THR A 511 -18.31 -24.55 11.91
CA THR A 511 -19.53 -23.72 11.80
C THR A 511 -19.34 -22.56 10.83
N LEU A 512 -18.14 -21.97 10.77
CA LEU A 512 -17.81 -20.93 9.80
C LEU A 512 -17.83 -21.45 8.35
N ALA A 513 -17.63 -22.74 8.11
CA ALA A 513 -17.73 -23.35 6.77
C ALA A 513 -19.08 -23.15 6.09
N PHE A 514 -20.13 -23.01 6.88
CA PHE A 514 -21.47 -22.77 6.38
C PHE A 514 -21.65 -21.37 5.77
N VAL A 515 -20.72 -20.43 6.00
CA VAL A 515 -20.72 -19.14 5.29
C VAL A 515 -20.58 -19.33 3.78
N ASN A 516 -19.76 -20.30 3.36
CA ASN A 516 -19.54 -20.58 1.93
C ASN A 516 -20.77 -21.20 1.24
N GLU A 517 -21.73 -21.71 2.01
CA GLU A 517 -23.01 -22.20 1.49
C GLU A 517 -23.97 -21.07 1.09
N ASN A 518 -23.62 -19.80 1.39
CA ASN A 518 -24.41 -18.60 1.09
C ASN A 518 -25.87 -18.69 1.56
N ILE A 519 -26.08 -19.25 2.76
CA ILE A 519 -27.41 -19.44 3.36
C ILE A 519 -28.06 -18.09 3.67
N ALA A 520 -27.27 -17.12 4.13
CA ALA A 520 -27.74 -15.80 4.52
C ALA A 520 -26.71 -14.72 4.17
N THR A 521 -27.18 -13.47 4.16
CA THR A 521 -26.33 -12.28 4.09
C THR A 521 -26.67 -11.33 5.22
N THR A 522 -25.67 -10.63 5.74
CA THR A 522 -25.85 -9.58 6.73
C THR A 522 -25.04 -8.36 6.35
N ARG A 523 -25.54 -7.18 6.74
CA ARG A 523 -24.89 -5.91 6.44
C ARG A 523 -24.03 -5.50 7.62
N VAL A 524 -22.73 -5.34 7.39
CA VAL A 524 -21.75 -5.00 8.43
C VAL A 524 -20.89 -3.82 8.02
N ASP A 525 -20.38 -3.12 9.02
CA ASP A 525 -19.38 -2.08 8.80
C ASP A 525 -18.01 -2.72 8.61
N ALA A 526 -17.48 -2.62 7.39
CA ALA A 526 -16.17 -3.12 7.02
C ALA A 526 -15.16 -1.99 6.88
N VAL A 527 -13.95 -2.21 7.36
CA VAL A 527 -12.79 -1.39 7.02
C VAL A 527 -12.27 -1.85 5.66
N VAL A 528 -12.54 -1.05 4.63
CA VAL A 528 -12.14 -1.33 3.26
C VAL A 528 -10.99 -0.42 2.88
N VAL A 529 -9.92 -0.98 2.32
CA VAL A 529 -8.89 -0.23 1.59
C VAL A 529 -9.22 -0.37 0.11
N PRO A 530 -9.73 0.70 -0.52
CA PRO A 530 -10.04 0.67 -1.94
C PRO A 530 -8.79 0.30 -2.76
N GLY A 531 -8.97 -0.47 -3.83
CA GLY A 531 -7.90 -0.67 -4.82
C GLY A 531 -7.59 0.56 -5.67
N SER A 532 -8.25 1.69 -5.39
CA SER A 532 -8.00 2.97 -6.03
C SER A 532 -6.88 3.74 -5.34
N VAL A 533 -6.24 4.62 -6.10
CA VAL A 533 -5.33 5.62 -5.57
C VAL A 533 -6.04 6.98 -5.54
N GLU A 534 -5.68 7.82 -4.57
CA GLU A 534 -6.22 9.17 -4.42
C GLU A 534 -5.10 10.20 -4.46
N TYR A 535 -5.44 11.43 -4.81
CA TYR A 535 -4.50 12.54 -4.76
C TYR A 535 -4.31 13.01 -3.32
N SER A 536 -3.06 13.14 -2.89
CA SER A 536 -2.68 13.74 -1.62
C SER A 536 -1.98 15.07 -1.87
N TYR A 537 -2.52 16.13 -1.28
CA TYR A 537 -1.99 17.47 -1.39
C TYR A 537 -1.36 17.94 -0.08
N ASP A 538 -0.07 18.27 -0.13
CA ASP A 538 0.67 18.87 0.97
C ASP A 538 0.76 20.40 0.78
N ALA A 539 -0.13 21.11 1.47
CA ALA A 539 -0.15 22.57 1.45
C ALA A 539 1.10 23.21 2.06
N GLY A 540 1.72 22.56 3.06
CA GLY A 540 2.94 23.04 3.70
C GLY A 540 4.10 23.03 2.72
N ARG A 541 4.27 21.93 1.99
CA ARG A 541 5.31 21.82 0.95
C ARG A 541 5.14 22.87 -0.14
N LEU A 542 3.91 23.11 -0.62
CA LEU A 542 3.64 24.16 -1.60
C LEU A 542 3.97 25.55 -1.04
N GLY A 543 3.48 25.83 0.17
CA GLY A 543 3.66 27.11 0.85
C GLY A 543 5.12 27.45 1.10
N ILE A 544 5.95 26.48 1.49
CA ILE A 544 7.40 26.68 1.68
C ILE A 544 8.08 27.03 0.36
N VAL A 545 7.80 26.29 -0.71
CA VAL A 545 8.45 26.51 -2.03
C VAL A 545 8.04 27.86 -2.61
N TYR A 546 6.74 28.15 -2.70
CA TYR A 546 6.28 29.45 -3.21
C TYR A 546 6.67 30.59 -2.26
N GLY A 547 6.47 30.45 -0.96
CA GLY A 547 6.80 31.49 0.02
C GLY A 547 8.27 31.90 -0.03
N THR A 548 9.18 30.94 -0.16
CA THR A 548 10.62 31.22 -0.29
C THR A 548 10.92 32.01 -1.57
N VAL A 549 10.37 31.56 -2.71
CA VAL A 549 10.67 32.21 -4.00
C VAL A 549 10.00 33.57 -4.14
N PHE A 550 8.76 33.74 -3.67
CA PHE A 550 8.12 35.05 -3.59
C PHE A 550 8.85 35.98 -2.63
N GLY A 551 9.36 35.49 -1.49
CA GLY A 551 10.16 36.27 -0.56
C GLY A 551 11.45 36.80 -1.19
N ILE A 552 12.20 35.93 -1.88
CA ILE A 552 13.41 36.32 -2.60
C ILE A 552 13.09 37.30 -3.74
N ALA A 553 12.04 37.03 -4.53
CA ALA A 553 11.61 37.90 -5.62
C ALA A 553 11.11 39.27 -5.12
N LEU A 554 10.48 39.33 -3.94
CA LEU A 554 10.05 40.58 -3.32
C LEU A 554 11.26 41.44 -2.94
N ILE A 555 12.31 40.85 -2.35
CA ILE A 555 13.56 41.56 -2.06
C ILE A 555 14.14 42.11 -3.36
N ALA A 556 14.27 41.26 -4.39
CA ALA A 556 14.75 41.65 -5.72
C ALA A 556 13.96 42.83 -6.32
N MET A 557 12.63 42.76 -6.20
CA MET A 557 11.71 43.78 -6.69
C MET A 557 11.87 45.11 -5.95
N THR A 558 12.03 45.10 -4.63
CA THR A 558 12.24 46.36 -3.86
C THR A 558 13.50 47.10 -4.32
N PHE A 559 14.59 46.37 -4.60
CA PHE A 559 15.81 46.94 -5.17
C PHE A 559 15.59 47.44 -6.60
N GLY A 560 14.94 46.65 -7.46
CA GLY A 560 14.67 47.03 -8.86
C GLY A 560 13.77 48.26 -8.98
N VAL A 561 12.72 48.34 -8.18
CA VAL A 561 11.78 49.48 -8.11
C VAL A 561 12.47 50.74 -7.60
N ARG A 562 13.35 50.61 -6.59
CA ARG A 562 14.17 51.72 -6.10
C ARG A 562 15.14 52.21 -7.17
N ALA A 563 15.86 51.31 -7.83
CA ALA A 563 16.77 51.64 -8.92
C ALA A 563 16.02 52.31 -10.10
N LEU A 564 14.83 51.80 -10.45
CA LEU A 564 13.98 52.40 -11.49
C LEU A 564 13.57 53.84 -11.13
N ARG A 565 13.29 54.10 -9.85
CA ARG A 565 12.93 55.44 -9.37
C ARG A 565 14.07 56.43 -9.54
N GLU A 566 15.29 56.01 -9.23
CA GLU A 566 16.49 56.85 -9.39
C GLU A 566 16.87 57.02 -10.87
N ASN A 567 16.75 55.97 -11.68
CA ASN A 567 17.10 56.02 -13.09
C ASN A 567 16.13 56.84 -13.96
N ARG A 568 14.85 56.94 -13.52
CA ARG A 568 13.72 57.59 -14.24
C ARG A 568 13.45 57.06 -15.65
N ILE A 569 14.17 56.03 -16.10
CA ILE A 569 14.10 55.44 -17.43
C ILE A 569 14.23 53.93 -17.25
N THR A 570 13.48 53.16 -18.02
CA THR A 570 13.63 51.73 -18.11
C THR A 570 14.93 51.36 -18.80
N ALA A 571 15.76 50.58 -18.12
CA ALA A 571 16.89 49.88 -18.74
C ALA A 571 16.40 48.93 -19.84
N THR A 572 16.58 49.30 -21.11
CA THR A 572 16.64 48.35 -22.21
C THR A 572 18.10 48.25 -22.61
N PHE A 573 18.78 47.13 -22.37
CA PHE A 573 20.20 46.98 -22.73
C PHE A 573 20.38 46.81 -24.24
N THR A 574 19.82 47.73 -25.03
CA THR A 574 20.14 47.85 -26.44
C THR A 574 21.50 48.50 -26.57
N LEU A 575 22.25 48.11 -27.61
CA LEU A 575 23.56 48.69 -27.91
C LEU A 575 23.48 50.22 -28.02
N GLU A 576 22.40 50.73 -28.63
CA GLU A 576 22.12 52.16 -28.75
C GLU A 576 22.03 52.84 -27.39
N GLN A 577 21.33 52.25 -26.42
CA GLN A 577 21.18 52.84 -25.09
C GLN A 577 22.50 52.76 -24.31
N ILE A 578 23.29 51.69 -24.49
CA ILE A 578 24.63 51.59 -23.90
C ILE A 578 25.55 52.68 -24.46
N LEU A 579 25.53 52.90 -25.78
CA LEU A 579 26.28 53.96 -26.47
C LEU A 579 25.82 55.36 -26.05
N GLU A 580 24.51 55.60 -25.94
CA GLU A 580 23.95 56.88 -25.48
C GLU A 580 24.37 57.20 -24.05
N MET A 581 24.34 56.20 -23.17
CA MET A 581 24.74 56.38 -21.76
C MET A 581 26.23 56.62 -21.60
N THR A 582 27.07 55.92 -22.36
CA THR A 582 28.52 56.14 -22.36
C THR A 582 28.89 57.47 -23.00
N ALA A 583 28.19 57.90 -24.06
CA ALA A 583 28.35 59.20 -24.71
C ALA A 583 27.97 60.38 -23.78
N SER A 584 26.92 60.20 -22.96
CA SER A 584 26.50 61.23 -21.99
C SER A 584 27.45 61.39 -20.79
N SER A 585 28.37 60.45 -20.58
CA SER A 585 29.33 60.55 -19.48
C SER A 585 30.34 61.67 -19.79
N SER A 586 30.41 62.66 -18.90
CA SER A 586 31.27 63.85 -19.06
C SER A 586 32.76 63.51 -19.25
N GLY A 587 33.19 62.30 -18.89
CA GLY A 587 34.55 61.81 -19.13
C GLY A 587 34.86 61.60 -20.62
N LEU A 588 33.91 61.10 -21.41
CA LEU A 588 34.14 60.85 -22.85
C LEU A 588 34.21 62.17 -23.63
N HIS A 589 33.36 63.15 -23.31
CA HIS A 589 33.46 64.49 -23.88
C HIS A 589 34.74 65.24 -23.46
N LYS A 590 35.22 65.01 -22.23
CA LYS A 590 36.48 65.59 -21.75
C LYS A 590 37.72 64.92 -22.37
N LEU A 591 37.62 63.64 -22.75
CA LEU A 591 38.66 62.89 -23.48
C LEU A 591 38.62 63.17 -24.99
N ALA A 592 37.43 63.30 -25.60
CA ALA A 592 37.26 63.68 -27.00
C ALA A 592 37.66 65.15 -27.28
N GLY A 593 37.65 66.00 -26.25
CA GLY A 593 38.16 67.38 -26.32
C GLY A 593 39.68 67.51 -26.21
N LEU A 594 40.43 66.43 -25.95
CA LEU A 594 41.90 66.46 -25.97
C LEU A 594 42.40 66.29 -27.43
N PRO A 595 43.26 67.19 -27.94
CA PRO A 595 43.68 67.22 -29.35
C PRO A 595 44.50 66.00 -29.81
N THR A 596 44.84 65.07 -28.91
CA THR A 596 45.61 63.86 -29.20
C THR A 596 44.78 62.68 -29.72
N PHE A 597 43.44 62.77 -29.69
CA PHE A 597 42.57 61.67 -30.14
C PHE A 597 42.42 61.53 -31.66
N SER A 598 42.96 62.45 -32.49
CA SER A 598 42.73 62.38 -33.94
C SER A 598 43.71 61.49 -34.73
N ARG A 599 44.78 60.95 -34.13
CA ARG A 599 45.79 60.15 -34.87
C ARG A 599 46.52 59.10 -34.03
N THR A 600 45.83 58.28 -33.27
CA THR A 600 46.43 57.02 -32.77
C THR A 600 45.87 55.84 -33.56
N PRO A 601 46.62 55.28 -34.54
CA PRO A 601 46.20 54.06 -35.21
C PRO A 601 46.17 52.94 -34.16
N VAL A 602 45.00 52.35 -33.96
CA VAL A 602 44.86 51.15 -33.12
C VAL A 602 45.31 49.96 -33.95
N LYS A 603 46.40 49.31 -33.54
CA LYS A 603 46.91 48.12 -34.22
C LYS A 603 46.01 46.95 -33.84
N GLY A 604 45.13 46.55 -34.73
CA GLY A 604 44.37 45.31 -34.59
C GLY A 604 45.22 44.13 -35.05
N GLU A 605 45.36 43.10 -34.22
CA GLU A 605 46.01 41.86 -34.60
C GLU A 605 44.94 40.83 -34.98
N LEU A 606 45.08 40.27 -36.18
CA LEU A 606 44.20 39.21 -36.69
C LEU A 606 44.79 37.87 -36.26
N ILE A 607 44.21 37.26 -35.22
CA ILE A 607 44.57 35.92 -34.79
C ILE A 607 43.60 34.96 -35.47
N SER A 608 44.10 34.18 -36.43
CA SER A 608 43.34 33.08 -37.03
C SER A 608 43.57 31.82 -36.21
N ASN A 609 42.50 31.26 -35.64
CA ASN A 609 42.57 29.95 -35.01
C ASN A 609 42.39 28.84 -36.08
N ASN A 610 42.99 27.67 -35.85
CA ASN A 610 42.98 26.53 -36.80
C ASN A 610 41.58 26.01 -37.21
N ALA A 611 40.50 26.54 -36.66
CA ALA A 611 39.12 26.23 -37.01
C ALA A 611 38.52 27.20 -38.08
N GLY A 612 39.31 28.08 -38.68
CA GLY A 612 38.85 29.00 -39.73
C GLY A 612 38.06 30.22 -39.24
N SER A 613 37.93 30.40 -37.92
CA SER A 613 37.30 31.58 -37.31
C SER A 613 38.35 32.66 -37.04
N THR A 614 38.16 33.84 -37.63
CA THR A 614 38.94 35.05 -37.34
C THR A 614 38.28 35.84 -36.21
N THR A 615 39.01 36.05 -35.11
CA THR A 615 38.57 36.92 -34.01
C THR A 615 39.43 38.17 -33.98
N HIS A 616 38.78 39.34 -34.03
CA HIS A 616 39.44 40.63 -33.90
C HIS A 616 39.70 40.94 -32.43
N ILE A 617 40.97 41.05 -32.04
CA ILE A 617 41.36 41.51 -30.71
C ILE A 617 41.97 42.90 -30.87
N LEU A 618 41.38 43.89 -30.21
CA LEU A 618 41.94 45.22 -30.08
C LEU A 618 43.01 45.16 -28.98
N ASP A 619 44.26 45.52 -29.30
CA ASP A 619 45.34 45.60 -28.33
C ASP A 619 45.13 46.83 -27.43
N VAL A 620 44.69 46.61 -26.19
CA VAL A 620 44.37 47.68 -25.21
C VAL A 620 45.49 47.86 -24.17
N ASP A 621 46.49 46.97 -24.13
CA ASP A 621 47.54 47.00 -23.10
C ASP A 621 48.76 47.83 -23.56
N ARG A 622 48.59 49.15 -23.62
CA ARG A 622 49.75 50.06 -23.71
C ARG A 622 50.15 50.52 -22.31
N GLU A 623 51.18 49.88 -21.75
CA GLU A 623 51.86 50.32 -20.54
C GLU A 623 52.23 51.81 -20.61
N ARG A 624 51.80 52.54 -19.59
CA ARG A 624 52.05 53.97 -19.40
C ARG A 624 53.51 54.13 -18.92
N LYS A 625 54.45 54.36 -19.84
CA LYS A 625 55.78 54.88 -19.47
C LYS A 625 55.64 56.36 -19.10
N GLU A 626 55.93 56.68 -17.85
CA GLU A 626 56.00 58.04 -17.32
C GLU A 626 57.14 58.83 -18.00
N VAL A 627 56.90 60.11 -18.26
CA VAL A 627 57.91 61.15 -18.51
C VAL A 627 57.88 62.09 -17.33
#